data_AF-U4TRA8-F1
#
_entry.id   AF-U4TRA8-F1
#
_cell.length_a   1.000
_cell.length_b   1.000
_cell.length_c   1.000
_cell.angle_alpha   90.00
_cell.angle_beta   90.00
_cell.angle_gamma   90.00
#
_symmetry.space_group_name_H-M   'P 1'
#
loop_
_entity.id
_entity.type
_entity.pdbx_description
1 polymer ?
#
loop_
_entity_poly.entity_id
_entity_poly.type
_entity_poly.pdbx_seq_one_letter_code
_entity_poly.pdbx_strand_id
1 'polypeptide(L)'
;MVTWHLYLIKGAFSPQRIQHFLTTIHQTRQLLGMHVHTLHIDADTPDMTTVTLVFTPPFPISAGQMRQLIRTVYAVIKLGERPPLKAMAPYITAADKILGIEMQAYPMQIYDVTMGLPSAPRRPLPKRERTH
;
A
#
# COMPACT_ATOMS: atom_id res chain seq x y z
N MET A 1 9.28 6.20 9.98
CA MET A 1 7.95 5.81 9.49
C MET A 1 7.86 6.15 8.02
N VAL A 2 7.31 5.26 7.18
CA VAL A 2 7.28 5.38 5.71
C VAL A 2 5.85 5.13 5.25
N THR A 3 5.40 5.90 4.25
CA THR A 3 4.09 5.73 3.62
C THR A 3 4.25 4.88 2.37
N TRP A 4 3.38 3.89 2.22
CA TRP A 4 3.42 2.93 1.14
C TRP A 4 2.08 2.94 0.41
N HIS A 5 2.11 3.14 -0.90
CA HIS A 5 0.95 2.99 -1.76
C HIS A 5 0.99 1.59 -2.36
N LEU A 6 -0.09 0.84 -2.15
CA LEU A 6 -0.32 -0.49 -2.67
C LEU A 6 -1.48 -0.43 -3.67
N TYR A 7 -1.20 -0.81 -4.90
CA TYR A 7 -2.18 -0.92 -5.98
C TYR A 7 -2.45 -2.39 -6.27
N LEU A 8 -3.72 -2.81 -6.17
CA LEU A 8 -4.16 -4.18 -6.39
C LEU A 8 -5.11 -4.23 -7.59
N ILE A 9 -4.62 -4.76 -8.72
CA ILE A 9 -5.41 -4.91 -9.96
C ILE A 9 -6.32 -6.13 -9.81
N LYS A 10 -7.64 -5.91 -9.71
CA LYS A 10 -8.65 -6.94 -9.40
C LYS A 10 -8.69 -8.06 -10.44
N GLY A 11 -8.41 -7.75 -11.72
CA GLY A 11 -8.33 -8.77 -12.78
C GLY A 11 -7.27 -9.87 -12.53
N ALA A 12 -6.28 -9.61 -11.67
CA ALA A 12 -5.28 -10.59 -11.29
C ALA A 12 -5.73 -11.51 -10.14
N PHE A 13 -6.85 -11.26 -9.47
CA PHE A 13 -7.29 -11.97 -8.26
C PHE A 13 -8.76 -12.38 -8.33
N SER A 14 -9.18 -13.34 -7.50
CA SER A 14 -10.62 -13.51 -7.29
C SER A 14 -11.15 -12.40 -6.37
N PRO A 15 -12.39 -11.93 -6.55
CA PRO A 15 -12.91 -10.74 -5.86
C PRO A 15 -12.79 -10.80 -4.32
N GLN A 16 -12.98 -11.98 -3.75
CA GLN A 16 -12.98 -12.20 -2.29
C GLN A 16 -11.57 -12.17 -1.68
N ARG A 17 -10.52 -12.45 -2.46
CA ARG A 17 -9.16 -12.60 -1.93
C ARG A 17 -8.53 -11.28 -1.51
N ILE A 18 -8.77 -10.22 -2.29
CA ILE A 18 -8.30 -8.87 -1.94
C ILE A 18 -8.95 -8.41 -0.64
N GLN A 19 -10.28 -8.54 -0.54
CA GLN A 19 -11.02 -8.15 0.66
C GLN A 19 -10.53 -8.93 1.88
N HIS A 20 -10.36 -10.25 1.76
CA HIS A 20 -9.84 -11.07 2.86
C HIS A 20 -8.43 -10.63 3.28
N PHE A 21 -7.53 -10.40 2.33
CA PHE A 21 -6.17 -9.93 2.60
C PHE A 21 -6.15 -8.59 3.36
N LEU A 22 -6.91 -7.60 2.88
CA LEU A 22 -6.97 -6.28 3.51
C LEU A 22 -7.62 -6.35 4.91
N THR A 23 -8.66 -7.17 5.07
CA THR A 23 -9.30 -7.41 6.37
C THR A 23 -8.31 -8.02 7.36
N THR A 24 -7.52 -9.00 6.93
CA THR A 24 -6.49 -9.64 7.77
C THR A 24 -5.43 -8.63 8.21
N ILE A 25 -4.94 -7.75 7.32
CA ILE A 25 -3.98 -6.70 7.72
C ILE A 25 -4.63 -5.72 8.70
N HIS A 26 -5.88 -5.31 8.46
CA HIS A 26 -6.59 -4.38 9.33
C HIS A 26 -6.76 -4.94 10.75
N GLN A 27 -7.15 -6.21 10.87
CA GLN A 27 -7.36 -6.90 12.15
C GLN A 27 -6.05 -7.19 12.87
N THR A 28 -5.05 -7.71 12.17
CA THR A 28 -3.78 -8.14 12.79
C THR A 28 -2.77 -7.01 12.94
N ARG A 29 -2.96 -5.90 12.23
CA ARG A 29 -1.97 -4.81 12.09
C ARG A 29 -0.60 -5.33 11.63
N GLN A 30 -0.62 -6.33 10.74
CA GLN A 30 0.59 -6.94 10.21
C GLN A 30 0.54 -7.15 8.69
N LEU A 31 1.65 -6.83 8.04
CA LEU A 31 1.96 -7.23 6.67
C LEU A 31 3.22 -8.08 6.70
N LEU A 32 3.09 -9.40 6.50
CA LEU A 32 4.23 -10.33 6.44
C LEU A 32 5.20 -10.24 7.64
N GLY A 33 4.66 -9.98 8.84
CA GLY A 33 5.42 -9.83 10.08
C GLY A 33 5.86 -8.39 10.36
N MET A 34 5.71 -7.47 9.40
CA MET A 34 5.95 -6.05 9.60
C MET A 34 4.70 -5.42 10.23
N HIS A 35 4.90 -4.67 11.32
CA HIS A 35 3.81 -3.98 11.99
C HIS A 35 3.29 -2.81 11.15
N VAL A 36 1.97 -2.78 10.90
CA VAL A 36 1.29 -1.75 10.12
C VAL A 36 0.54 -0.84 11.08
N HIS A 37 0.97 0.42 11.16
CA HIS A 37 0.32 1.43 11.99
C HIS A 37 -1.02 1.85 11.39
N THR A 38 -1.01 2.20 10.10
CA THR A 38 -2.20 2.66 9.38
C THR A 38 -2.42 1.81 8.14
N LEU A 39 -3.69 1.45 7.94
CA LEU A 39 -4.20 0.94 6.68
C LEU A 39 -5.41 1.81 6.34
N HIS A 40 -5.39 2.40 5.14
CA HIS A 40 -6.49 3.18 4.59
C HIS A 40 -6.74 2.71 3.16
N ILE A 41 -8.00 2.48 2.80
CA ILE A 41 -8.40 2.16 1.43
C ILE A 41 -8.74 3.50 0.78
N ASP A 42 -7.89 3.97 -0.13
CA ASP A 42 -8.05 5.28 -0.79
C ASP A 42 -9.15 5.24 -1.84
N ALA A 43 -9.23 4.14 -2.60
CA ALA A 43 -10.23 3.92 -3.64
C ALA A 43 -10.48 2.42 -3.84
N ASP A 44 -11.74 2.08 -4.13
CA ASP A 44 -12.12 0.72 -4.55
C ASP A 44 -13.01 0.79 -5.80
N THR A 45 -12.41 0.50 -6.96
CA THR A 45 -13.06 0.51 -8.28
C THR A 45 -13.28 -0.91 -8.78
N PRO A 46 -14.04 -1.14 -9.87
CA PRO A 46 -14.18 -2.47 -10.45
C PRO A 46 -12.84 -3.11 -10.89
N ASP A 47 -11.87 -2.30 -11.30
CA ASP A 47 -10.61 -2.76 -11.86
C ASP A 47 -9.47 -2.81 -10.83
N MET A 48 -9.52 -1.97 -9.80
CA MET A 48 -8.41 -1.78 -8.88
C MET A 48 -8.85 -1.34 -7.49
N THR A 49 -8.14 -1.83 -6.47
CA THR A 49 -8.17 -1.30 -5.11
C THR A 49 -6.85 -0.58 -4.82
N THR A 50 -6.93 0.65 -4.30
CA THR A 50 -5.79 1.48 -3.93
C THR A 50 -5.74 1.62 -2.42
N VAL A 51 -4.58 1.36 -1.82
CA VAL A 51 -4.44 1.28 -0.37
C VAL A 51 -3.18 2.01 0.09
N THR A 52 -3.33 2.85 1.10
CA THR A 52 -2.24 3.48 1.83
C THR A 52 -1.92 2.66 3.08
N LEU A 53 -0.65 2.25 3.21
CA LEU A 53 -0.10 1.54 4.36
C LEU A 53 1.00 2.40 5.00
N VAL A 54 0.99 2.51 6.32
CA VAL A 54 2.04 3.23 7.05
C VAL A 54 2.80 2.25 7.94
N PHE A 55 4.04 1.96 7.57
CA PHE A 55 4.94 1.09 8.32
C PHE A 55 6.41 1.39 7.99
N THR A 56 7.30 1.01 8.90
CA THR A 56 8.75 1.03 8.64
C THR A 56 9.27 -0.40 8.54
N PRO A 57 9.82 -0.81 7.40
CA PRO A 57 10.55 -2.07 7.32
C PRO A 57 11.74 -2.06 8.30
N PRO A 58 12.15 -3.22 8.84
CA PRO A 58 13.27 -3.29 9.76
C PRO A 58 14.61 -2.89 9.14
N PHE A 59 14.73 -2.96 7.81
CA PHE A 59 15.90 -2.57 7.04
C PHE A 59 15.48 -1.89 5.72
N PRO A 60 16.30 -1.01 5.14
CA PRO A 60 16.04 -0.45 3.81
C PRO A 60 15.82 -1.56 2.77
N ILE A 61 14.75 -1.42 1.97
CA ILE A 61 14.37 -2.42 0.97
C ILE A 61 15.07 -2.10 -0.35
N SER A 62 15.99 -2.95 -0.79
CA SER A 62 16.58 -2.90 -2.13
C SER A 62 15.56 -3.27 -3.21
N ALA A 63 15.84 -2.94 -4.47
CA ALA A 63 14.95 -3.28 -5.60
C ALA A 63 14.67 -4.80 -5.70
N GLY A 64 15.66 -5.65 -5.41
CA GLY A 64 15.47 -7.10 -5.39
C GLY A 64 14.53 -7.56 -4.26
N GLN A 65 14.70 -6.99 -3.06
CA GLN A 65 13.81 -7.25 -1.94
C GLN A 65 12.39 -6.72 -2.18
N MET A 66 12.25 -5.60 -2.91
CA MET A 66 10.94 -5.08 -3.30
C MET A 66 10.19 -6.05 -4.20
N ARG A 67 10.86 -6.60 -5.22
CA ARG A 67 10.27 -7.63 -6.09
C ARG A 67 9.85 -8.85 -5.28
N GLN A 68 10.70 -9.29 -4.35
CA GLN A 68 10.41 -10.42 -3.49
C GLN A 68 9.22 -10.15 -2.55
N LEU A 69 9.12 -8.94 -2.01
CA LEU A 69 7.99 -8.49 -1.18
C LEU A 69 6.69 -8.56 -1.99
N ILE A 70 6.66 -7.97 -3.18
CA ILE A 70 5.49 -7.99 -4.08
C ILE A 70 5.07 -9.43 -4.41
N ARG A 71 6.03 -10.31 -4.73
CA ARG A 71 5.75 -11.74 -4.98
C ARG A 71 5.17 -12.45 -3.76
N THR A 72 5.66 -12.13 -2.58
CA THR A 72 5.18 -12.71 -1.32
C THR A 72 3.76 -12.24 -1.01
N VAL A 73 3.47 -10.94 -1.21
CA VAL A 73 2.12 -10.40 -1.09
C VAL A 73 1.18 -11.07 -2.09
N TYR A 74 1.59 -11.18 -3.36
CA TYR A 74 0.82 -11.88 -4.39
C TYR A 74 0.49 -13.32 -4.01
N ALA A 75 1.48 -14.08 -3.52
CA ALA A 75 1.29 -15.45 -3.07
C ALA A 75 0.28 -15.54 -1.90
N VAL A 76 0.39 -14.64 -0.92
CA VAL A 76 -0.55 -14.57 0.21
C VAL A 76 -1.96 -14.25 -0.25
N ILE A 77 -2.15 -13.29 -1.15
CA ILE A 77 -3.48 -12.98 -1.69
C ILE A 77 -4.04 -14.17 -2.47
N LYS A 78 -3.22 -14.82 -3.31
CA LYS A 78 -3.66 -15.97 -4.13
C LYS A 78 -4.08 -17.17 -3.30
N LEU A 79 -3.31 -17.47 -2.26
CA LEU A 79 -3.53 -18.65 -1.41
C LEU A 79 -4.51 -18.36 -0.26
N GLY A 80 -4.67 -17.09 0.11
CA GLY A 80 -5.63 -16.60 1.09
C GLY A 80 -5.24 -16.80 2.55
N GLU A 81 -4.04 -17.29 2.83
CA GLU A 81 -3.46 -17.42 4.16
C GLU A 81 -1.96 -17.15 4.07
N ARG A 82 -1.21 -17.09 5.20
CA ARG A 82 0.26 -17.22 5.19
C ARG A 82 0.60 -18.69 4.95
N PRO A 83 0.82 -19.11 3.70
CA PRO A 83 0.95 -20.52 3.37
C PRO A 83 2.37 -20.97 3.78
N PRO A 84 2.57 -22.26 4.06
CA PRO A 84 3.92 -22.79 4.23
C PRO A 84 4.76 -22.50 2.96
N LEU A 85 6.06 -22.25 3.14
CA LEU A 85 7.01 -21.91 2.07
C LEU A 85 6.88 -22.80 0.82
N LYS A 86 6.64 -24.10 1.01
CA LYS A 86 6.45 -25.07 -0.08
C LYS A 86 5.29 -24.69 -1.02
N ALA A 87 4.18 -24.18 -0.47
CA ALA A 87 3.02 -23.74 -1.26
C ALA A 87 3.25 -22.37 -1.91
N MET A 88 4.08 -21.51 -1.31
CA MET A 88 4.44 -20.21 -1.88
C MET A 88 5.49 -20.30 -2.98
N ALA A 89 6.36 -21.31 -2.95
CA ALA A 89 7.53 -21.43 -3.82
C ALA A 89 7.24 -21.19 -5.31
N PRO A 90 6.19 -21.77 -5.92
CA PRO A 90 5.89 -21.55 -7.34
C PRO A 90 5.57 -20.10 -7.70
N TYR A 91 5.02 -19.32 -6.77
CA TYR A 91 4.67 -17.92 -6.98
C TYR A 91 5.85 -16.98 -6.75
N ILE A 92 6.80 -17.40 -5.93
CA ILE A 92 8.01 -16.66 -5.60
C ILE A 92 9.08 -16.84 -6.69
N THR A 93 9.19 -18.03 -7.27
CA THR A 93 10.25 -18.37 -8.23
C THR A 93 9.85 -18.23 -9.70
N ALA A 94 8.56 -17.96 -9.98
CA ALA A 94 8.09 -17.76 -11.35
C ALA A 94 8.83 -16.59 -12.04
N ALA A 95 9.07 -16.75 -13.34
CA ALA A 95 9.54 -15.66 -14.21
C ALA A 95 8.62 -14.44 -14.09
N ASP A 96 9.17 -13.24 -14.30
CA ASP A 96 8.46 -11.97 -14.09
C ASP A 96 7.14 -11.92 -14.87
N LYS A 97 6.06 -12.23 -14.16
CA LYS A 97 4.69 -11.99 -14.61
C LYS A 97 4.23 -10.66 -14.06
N ILE A 98 3.34 -10.00 -14.78
CA ILE A 98 2.57 -8.88 -14.23
C ILE A 98 1.68 -9.48 -13.13
N LEU A 99 2.05 -9.27 -11.86
CA LEU A 99 1.38 -9.88 -10.71
C LEU A 99 0.08 -9.16 -10.31
N GLY A 100 -0.24 -8.04 -10.97
CA GLY A 100 -1.35 -7.19 -10.60
C GLY A 100 -1.17 -6.49 -9.26
N ILE A 101 0.09 -6.33 -8.81
CA ILE A 101 0.45 -5.64 -7.57
C ILE A 101 1.55 -4.65 -7.88
N GLU A 102 1.34 -3.40 -7.50
CA GLU A 102 2.40 -2.40 -7.45
C GLU A 102 2.50 -1.82 -6.05
N MET A 103 3.73 -1.61 -5.59
CA MET A 103 4.00 -1.06 -4.26
C MET A 103 5.07 0.02 -4.35
N GLN A 104 4.74 1.22 -3.87
CA GLN A 104 5.60 2.39 -3.94
C GLN A 104 5.78 3.01 -2.56
N ALA A 105 7.03 3.33 -2.21
CA ALA A 105 7.37 3.98 -0.94
C ALA A 105 7.53 5.48 -1.16
N TYR A 106 6.96 6.27 -0.25
CA TYR A 106 7.18 7.70 -0.18
C TYR A 106 7.79 8.05 1.18
N PRO A 107 8.85 8.87 1.22
CA PRO A 107 9.30 9.43 2.49
C PRO A 107 8.13 10.19 3.13
N MET A 108 8.02 10.14 4.46
CA MET A 108 7.00 10.90 5.20
C MET A 108 7.27 12.40 5.16
N GLN A 109 7.23 13.02 3.98
CA GLN A 109 7.03 14.45 3.82
C GLN A 109 6.24 14.68 2.54
N ILE A 110 5.06 15.26 2.73
CA ILE A 110 4.13 15.84 1.76
C ILE A 110 3.21 14.83 1.07
N TYR A 111 1.98 14.77 1.56
CA TYR A 111 0.84 14.70 0.66
C TYR A 111 -0.08 15.88 0.94
N ASP A 112 -0.26 16.71 -0.08
CA ASP A 112 -1.59 17.21 -0.40
C ASP A 112 -2.06 16.35 -1.58
N VAL A 113 -2.58 15.14 -1.30
CA VAL A 113 -3.39 14.43 -2.31
C VAL A 113 -4.75 15.10 -2.31
N THR A 114 -4.82 16.33 -2.79
CA THR A 114 -6.06 16.78 -3.42
C THR A 114 -6.03 16.22 -4.83
N MET A 115 -6.82 15.18 -5.06
CA MET A 115 -7.23 14.84 -6.42
C MET A 115 -7.87 16.09 -7.04
N GLY A 116 -7.14 16.78 -7.92
CA GLY A 116 -7.72 17.69 -8.91
C GLY A 116 -8.45 18.95 -8.43
N LEU A 117 -8.07 19.58 -7.32
CA LEU A 117 -8.49 20.96 -7.04
C LEU A 117 -7.25 21.85 -6.85
N PRO A 118 -7.13 22.98 -7.57
CA PRO A 118 -6.04 23.91 -7.30
C PRO A 118 -6.17 24.38 -5.86
N SER A 119 -5.18 24.04 -5.04
CA SER A 119 -5.03 24.60 -3.71
C SER A 119 -4.90 26.11 -3.87
N ALA A 120 -6.00 26.81 -3.57
CA ALA A 120 -6.05 28.25 -3.65
C ALA A 120 -4.84 28.82 -2.87
N PRO A 121 -4.07 29.74 -3.44
CA PRO A 121 -2.95 30.33 -2.72
C PRO A 121 -3.49 30.92 -1.42
N ARG A 122 -2.94 30.48 -0.29
CA ARG A 122 -3.25 31.01 1.04
C ARG A 122 -3.09 32.53 0.97
N ARG A 123 -4.20 33.26 0.92
CA ARG A 123 -4.18 34.71 1.16
C ARG A 123 -3.57 34.92 2.55
N PRO A 124 -2.52 35.74 2.69
CA PRO A 124 -2.08 36.14 4.02
C PRO A 124 -3.24 36.88 4.70
N LEU A 125 -3.52 36.50 5.96
CA LEU A 125 -4.50 37.17 6.80
C LEU A 125 -4.16 38.67 6.88
N PRO A 126 -5.15 39.58 6.81
CA PRO A 126 -4.88 41.00 6.96
C PRO A 126 -4.31 41.26 8.36
N LYS A 127 -3.16 41.96 8.40
CA LYS A 127 -2.60 42.50 9.63
C LYS A 127 -3.68 43.37 10.29
N ARG A 128 -4.10 43.02 11.51
CA ARG A 128 -4.87 43.93 12.35
C ARG A 128 -4.03 45.18 12.58
N GLU A 129 -4.45 46.29 11.98
CA GLU A 129 -3.99 47.61 12.37
C GLU A 129 -4.30 47.80 13.86
N ARG A 130 -3.26 48.03 14.66
CA ARG A 130 -3.41 48.56 16.01
C ARG A 130 -3.58 50.07 15.86
N THR A 131 -4.81 50.54 15.97
CA THR A 131 -5.09 51.94 16.24
C THR A 131 -4.85 52.21 17.73
N HIS A 132 -3.89 53.09 18.00
CA HIS A 132 -3.80 53.88 19.22
C HIS A 132 -3.77 55.35 18.80
#